data_AF-A0A8J4T767-F1
#
_entry.id   AF-A0A8J4T767-F1
#
_cell.length_a   1.000
_cell.length_b   1.000
_cell.length_c   1.000
_cell.angle_alpha   90.00
_cell.angle_beta   90.00
_cell.angle_gamma   90.00
#
_symmetry.space_group_name_H-M   'P 1'
#
loop_
_entity.id
_entity.type
_entity.pdbx_description
1 polymer ?
#
loop_
_entity_poly.entity_id
_entity_poly.type
_entity_poly.pdbx_seq_one_letter_code
_entity_poly.pdbx_strand_id
1 'polypeptide(L)'
;GDSKNDPPKTAETFTAQVIVLNHPGEIKAGYAPVLDCHTAHIACKFNELAEKIDRRSGKVLEKDPPHVKSGDAAIVVMTPSKPMCVEAFAEYPPLGRFAVRDMKQTVAVGVIKSVNKKAEAAKATKSAQKVAKKK
;
A
#
# COMPACT_ATOMS: atom_id res chain seq x y z
N GLY A 1 2.55 -3.27 16.45
CA GLY A 1 2.03 -4.54 16.97
C GLY A 1 2.92 -5.07 18.06
N ASP A 2 2.31 -5.54 19.16
CA ASP A 2 2.97 -6.43 20.12
C ASP A 2 2.85 -7.85 19.57
N SER A 3 3.83 -8.72 19.81
CA SER A 3 3.75 -10.15 19.40
C SER A 3 2.52 -10.88 19.96
N LYS A 4 1.86 -10.30 20.97
CA LYS A 4 0.62 -10.82 21.58
C LYS A 4 -0.65 -10.09 21.15
N ASN A 5 -0.55 -8.83 20.69
CA ASN A 5 -1.67 -8.00 20.26
C ASN A 5 -1.37 -7.45 18.85
N ASP A 6 -1.93 -8.13 17.87
CA ASP A 6 -1.82 -7.87 16.42
C ASP A 6 -0.36 -7.75 15.91
N PRO A 7 0.32 -8.89 15.71
CA PRO A 7 1.64 -8.87 15.12
C PRO A 7 1.55 -8.35 13.67
N PRO A 8 2.48 -7.48 13.24
CA PRO A 8 2.50 -7.00 11.87
C PRO A 8 2.68 -8.18 10.92
N LYS A 9 1.84 -8.25 9.90
CA LYS A 9 1.89 -9.30 8.88
C LYS A 9 2.34 -8.71 7.56
N THR A 10 2.98 -9.55 6.75
CA THR A 10 3.34 -9.20 5.38
C THR A 10 2.07 -8.96 4.57
N ALA A 11 1.97 -7.83 3.87
CA ALA A 11 0.90 -7.56 2.93
C ALA A 11 1.18 -8.32 1.62
N GLU A 12 0.21 -9.11 1.17
CA GLU A 12 0.25 -9.77 -0.14
C GLU A 12 -0.27 -8.83 -1.23
N THR A 13 -1.41 -8.21 -0.97
CA THR A 13 -1.99 -7.16 -1.81
C THR A 13 -2.63 -6.10 -0.92
N PHE A 14 -2.75 -4.87 -1.39
CA PHE A 14 -3.46 -3.83 -0.66
C PHE A 14 -4.21 -2.91 -1.62
N THR A 15 -5.36 -2.45 -1.17
CA THR A 15 -6.17 -1.46 -1.89
C THR A 15 -5.90 -0.09 -1.29
N ALA A 16 -5.47 0.83 -2.14
CA ALA A 16 -5.13 2.18 -1.72
C ALA A 16 -5.82 3.22 -2.59
N GLN A 17 -6.17 4.33 -1.96
CA GLN A 17 -6.56 5.54 -2.64
C GLN A 17 -5.30 6.34 -2.97
N VAL A 18 -5.05 6.55 -4.25
CA VAL A 18 -3.88 7.25 -4.78
C VAL A 18 -4.34 8.52 -5.48
N ILE A 19 -3.64 9.61 -5.23
CA ILE A 19 -3.83 10.90 -5.87
C ILE A 19 -2.57 11.18 -6.69
N VAL A 20 -2.73 11.28 -8.00
CA VAL A 20 -1.64 11.58 -8.91
C VAL A 20 -1.36 13.07 -8.86
N LEU A 21 -0.10 13.45 -8.67
CA LEU A 21 0.32 14.85 -8.51
C LEU A 21 0.80 15.43 -9.83
N ASN A 22 2.04 15.14 -10.20
CA ASN A 22 2.69 15.71 -11.37
C ASN A 22 3.48 14.61 -12.09
N HIS A 23 2.75 13.71 -12.73
CA HIS A 23 3.32 12.68 -13.59
C HIS A 23 3.27 13.14 -15.05
N PRO A 24 4.40 13.13 -15.79
CA PRO A 24 4.45 13.64 -17.17
C PRO A 24 3.75 12.72 -18.19
N GLY A 25 3.44 11.48 -17.81
CA GLY A 25 2.70 10.52 -18.62
C GLY A 25 1.39 10.06 -18.00
N GLU A 26 0.89 8.93 -18.47
CA GLU A 26 -0.32 8.27 -17.96
C GLU A 26 0.06 7.04 -17.13
N ILE A 27 -0.58 6.85 -15.97
CA ILE A 27 -0.41 5.64 -15.16
C ILE A 27 -1.44 4.62 -15.61
N LYS A 28 -0.99 3.40 -15.90
CA LYS A 28 -1.82 2.27 -16.38
C LYS A 28 -1.61 1.05 -15.49
N ALA A 29 -2.51 0.08 -15.61
CA ALA A 29 -2.32 -1.23 -15.00
C ALA A 29 -0.98 -1.83 -15.46
N GLY A 30 -0.22 -2.40 -14.53
CA GLY A 30 1.14 -2.90 -14.74
C GLY A 30 2.25 -1.91 -14.42
N TYR A 31 1.95 -0.64 -14.16
CA TYR A 31 2.94 0.35 -13.71
C TYR A 31 3.57 -0.08 -12.38
N ALA A 32 4.90 0.00 -12.27
CA ALA A 32 5.65 -0.50 -11.10
C ALA A 32 6.61 0.55 -10.53
N PRO A 33 6.09 1.64 -9.92
CA PRO A 33 6.92 2.65 -9.29
C PRO A 33 7.43 2.19 -7.92
N VAL A 34 8.30 3.00 -7.33
CA VAL A 34 8.79 2.76 -5.97
C VAL A 34 7.90 3.46 -4.96
N LEU A 35 7.48 2.72 -3.93
CA LEU A 35 6.69 3.24 -2.83
C LEU A 35 7.58 3.44 -1.62
N ASP A 36 7.49 4.64 -1.07
CA ASP A 36 8.00 4.98 0.24
C ASP A 36 6.86 4.97 1.24
N CYS A 37 6.82 3.92 2.06
CA CYS A 37 5.88 3.76 3.15
C CYS A 37 6.66 3.69 4.46
N HIS A 38 6.55 4.72 5.29
CA HIS A 38 7.33 4.87 6.52
C HIS A 38 8.85 4.79 6.26
N THR A 39 9.51 3.69 6.63
CA THR A 39 10.94 3.42 6.40
C THR A 39 11.20 2.44 5.26
N ALA A 40 10.14 1.88 4.67
CA ALA A 40 10.23 0.89 3.61
C ALA A 40 10.23 1.57 2.24
N HIS A 41 11.21 1.21 1.42
CA HIS A 41 11.38 1.68 0.04
C HIS A 41 11.31 0.47 -0.89
N ILE A 42 10.13 0.18 -1.45
CA ILE A 42 9.86 -1.05 -2.19
C ILE A 42 9.07 -0.75 -3.46
N ALA A 43 9.44 -1.39 -4.57
CA ALA A 43 8.67 -1.30 -5.80
C ALA A 43 7.33 -2.04 -5.65
N CYS A 44 6.22 -1.40 -5.98
CA CYS A 44 4.90 -2.02 -5.98
C CYS A 44 4.28 -1.91 -7.36
N LYS A 45 3.77 -3.04 -7.85
CA LYS A 45 3.07 -3.10 -9.12
C LYS A 45 1.61 -2.71 -8.91
N PHE A 46 1.12 -1.79 -9.73
CA PHE A 46 -0.30 -1.48 -9.87
C PHE A 46 -0.92 -2.65 -10.62
N ASN A 47 -1.62 -3.54 -9.89
CA ASN A 47 -2.27 -4.68 -10.50
C ASN A 47 -3.48 -4.19 -11.30
N GLU A 48 -4.37 -3.48 -10.62
CA GLU A 48 -5.66 -3.06 -11.16
C GLU A 48 -6.00 -1.64 -10.69
N LEU A 49 -6.59 -0.86 -11.59
CA LEU A 49 -7.20 0.44 -11.28
C LEU A 49 -8.69 0.19 -11.10
N ALA A 50 -9.14 0.01 -9.87
CA ALA A 50 -10.51 -0.39 -9.60
C ALA A 50 -11.51 0.74 -9.90
N GLU A 51 -11.21 1.96 -9.44
CA GLU A 51 -12.15 3.08 -9.54
C GLU A 51 -11.40 4.40 -9.66
N LYS A 52 -11.85 5.27 -10.55
CA LYS A 52 -11.48 6.69 -10.54
C LYS A 52 -12.42 7.41 -9.60
N ILE A 53 -11.88 8.23 -8.70
CA ILE A 53 -12.64 8.97 -7.71
C ILE A 53 -12.30 10.47 -7.79
N ASP A 54 -13.23 11.30 -7.36
CA ASP A 54 -12.96 12.72 -7.19
C ASP A 54 -12.08 12.96 -5.94
N ARG A 55 -11.01 13.75 -6.11
CA ARG A 55 -10.04 14.07 -5.07
C ARG A 55 -10.67 14.78 -3.86
N ARG A 56 -11.73 15.57 -4.08
CA ARG A 56 -12.36 16.37 -3.02
C ARG A 56 -13.56 15.68 -2.40
N SER A 57 -14.49 15.18 -3.22
CA SER A 57 -15.73 14.58 -2.72
C SER A 57 -15.61 13.08 -2.42
N GLY A 58 -14.58 12.40 -2.92
CA GLY A 58 -14.42 10.95 -2.78
C GLY A 58 -15.46 10.13 -3.55
N LYS A 59 -16.28 10.76 -4.39
CA LYS A 59 -17.27 10.08 -5.23
C LYS A 59 -16.58 9.34 -6.37
N VAL A 60 -17.07 8.13 -6.67
CA VAL A 60 -16.65 7.36 -7.83
C VAL A 60 -17.10 8.08 -9.09
N LEU A 61 -16.14 8.44 -9.93
CA LEU A 61 -16.36 9.07 -11.24
C LEU A 61 -16.53 7.99 -12.31
N GLU A 62 -15.65 6.99 -12.30
CA GLU A 62 -15.60 5.94 -13.31
C GLU A 62 -15.11 4.64 -12.68
N LYS A 63 -15.66 3.51 -13.10
CA LYS A 63 -15.25 2.19 -12.65
C LYS A 63 -14.32 1.57 -13.70
N ASP A 64 -13.23 0.97 -13.26
CA ASP A 64 -12.18 0.38 -14.11
C ASP A 64 -11.59 1.34 -15.16
N PRO A 65 -11.02 2.50 -14.74
CA PRO A 65 -10.45 3.45 -15.69
C PRO A 65 -9.23 2.85 -16.41
N PRO A 66 -9.11 3.00 -17.74
CA PRO A 66 -7.99 2.45 -18.50
C PRO A 66 -6.64 3.14 -18.19
N HIS A 67 -6.68 4.38 -17.72
CA HIS A 67 -5.50 5.16 -17.32
C HIS A 67 -5.88 6.29 -16.35
N VAL A 68 -4.93 6.72 -15.52
CA VAL A 68 -5.09 7.89 -14.62
C VAL A 68 -4.02 8.94 -14.92
N LYS A 69 -4.44 10.22 -14.86
CA LYS A 69 -3.62 11.38 -15.19
C LYS A 69 -3.33 12.22 -13.95
N SER A 70 -2.40 13.17 -14.09
CA SER A 70 -2.10 14.16 -13.07
C SER A 70 -3.35 14.92 -12.63
N GLY A 71 -3.57 15.00 -11.31
CA GLY A 71 -4.75 15.61 -10.71
C GLY A 71 -5.88 14.63 -10.39
N ASP A 72 -5.88 13.44 -11.01
CA ASP A 72 -6.89 12.42 -10.73
C ASP A 72 -6.61 11.68 -9.41
N ALA A 73 -7.68 11.25 -8.77
CA ALA A 73 -7.62 10.29 -7.69
C ALA A 73 -8.21 8.95 -8.16
N ALA A 74 -7.64 7.84 -7.70
CA ALA A 74 -8.13 6.52 -8.03
C ALA A 74 -7.90 5.55 -6.87
N ILE A 75 -8.75 4.54 -6.80
CA ILE A 75 -8.57 3.36 -5.97
C ILE A 75 -7.85 2.32 -6.81
N VAL A 76 -6.68 1.91 -6.32
CA VAL A 76 -5.80 0.96 -6.99
C VAL A 76 -5.51 -0.22 -6.08
N VAL A 77 -5.48 -1.41 -6.68
CA VAL A 77 -4.99 -2.63 -6.04
C VAL A 77 -3.52 -2.78 -6.39
N MET A 78 -2.69 -2.83 -5.37
CA MET A 78 -1.24 -2.85 -5.51
C MET A 78 -0.66 -4.12 -4.91
N THR A 79 0.38 -4.63 -5.57
CA THR A 79 1.11 -5.82 -5.15
C THR A 79 2.57 -5.44 -4.95
N PRO A 80 3.12 -5.55 -3.73
CA PRO A 80 4.52 -5.26 -3.47
C PRO A 80 5.42 -6.34 -4.11
N SER A 81 6.52 -5.93 -4.72
CA SER A 81 7.50 -6.86 -5.33
C SER A 81 8.35 -7.61 -4.31
N LYS A 82 8.47 -7.05 -3.09
CA LYS A 82 9.18 -7.64 -1.96
C LYS A 82 8.25 -7.70 -0.75
N PRO A 83 8.45 -8.66 0.18
CA PRO A 83 7.71 -8.71 1.45
C PRO A 83 7.73 -7.36 2.17
N MET A 84 6.56 -6.78 2.38
CA MET A 84 6.37 -5.46 3.00
C MET A 84 5.26 -5.57 4.04
N CYS A 85 5.42 -4.92 5.18
CA CYS A 85 4.35 -4.77 6.16
C CYS A 85 3.72 -3.38 5.99
N VAL A 86 2.46 -3.35 5.59
CA VAL A 86 1.65 -2.13 5.52
C VAL A 86 0.33 -2.36 6.23
N GLU A 87 -0.27 -1.29 6.71
CA GLU A 87 -1.49 -1.34 7.50
C GLU A 87 -2.54 -0.37 6.96
N ALA A 88 -3.80 -0.62 7.29
CA ALA A 88 -4.88 0.30 6.93
C ALA A 88 -4.68 1.65 7.64
N PHE A 89 -4.89 2.74 6.91
CA PHE A 89 -4.73 4.09 7.46
C PHE A 89 -5.62 4.36 8.67
N ALA A 90 -6.80 3.74 8.73
CA ALA A 90 -7.74 3.88 9.84
C ALA A 90 -7.23 3.23 11.15
N GLU A 91 -6.45 2.15 11.04
CA GLU A 91 -5.92 1.41 12.19
C GLU A 91 -4.56 1.98 12.61
N TYR A 92 -3.66 2.14 11.65
CA TYR A 92 -2.29 2.62 11.88
C TYR A 92 -1.94 3.74 10.89
N PRO A 93 -2.33 4.99 11.17
CA PRO A 93 -2.08 6.14 10.30
C PRO A 93 -0.62 6.30 9.81
N PRO A 94 0.42 6.05 10.63
CA PRO A 94 1.82 6.14 10.19
C PRO A 94 2.24 5.10 9.16
N LEU A 95 1.57 3.94 9.12
CA LEU A 95 1.87 2.82 8.22
C LEU A 95 0.93 2.73 7.02
N GLY A 96 -0.13 3.55 7.01
CA GLY A 96 -1.10 3.61 5.93
C GLY A 96 -0.90 4.77 4.96
N ARG A 97 0.15 5.59 5.11
CA ARG A 97 0.49 6.68 4.18
C ARG A 97 1.74 6.33 3.40
N PHE A 98 1.67 6.50 2.08
CA PHE A 98 2.83 6.26 1.22
C PHE A 98 2.97 7.34 0.15
N ALA A 99 4.21 7.57 -0.25
CA ALA A 99 4.55 8.38 -1.41
C ALA A 99 4.97 7.44 -2.54
N VAL A 100 4.48 7.71 -3.75
CA VAL A 100 4.88 7.02 -4.96
C VAL A 100 5.95 7.86 -5.63
N ARG A 101 7.14 7.30 -5.81
CA ARG A 101 8.26 7.93 -6.48
C ARG A 101 8.65 7.16 -7.75
N ASP A 102 8.89 7.94 -8.79
CA ASP A 102 9.42 7.46 -10.07
C ASP A 102 10.33 8.56 -10.64
N MET A 103 11.37 8.19 -11.40
CA MET A 103 12.34 9.12 -11.99
C MET A 103 12.87 10.21 -11.02
N LYS A 104 13.09 9.86 -9.74
CA LYS A 104 13.53 10.78 -8.65
C LYS A 104 12.53 11.89 -8.29
N GLN A 105 11.29 11.80 -8.74
CA GLN A 105 10.21 12.74 -8.40
C GLN A 105 9.05 12.02 -7.72
N THR A 106 8.28 12.74 -6.92
CA THR A 106 7.07 12.21 -6.29
C THR A 106 5.91 12.38 -7.26
N VAL A 107 5.44 11.25 -7.81
CA VAL A 107 4.44 11.24 -8.89
C VAL A 107 3.03 11.12 -8.35
N ALA A 108 2.86 10.48 -7.19
CA ALA A 108 1.58 10.35 -6.52
C ALA A 108 1.76 10.20 -5.01
N VAL A 109 0.68 10.43 -4.27
CA VAL A 109 0.59 10.16 -2.83
C VAL A 109 -0.66 9.33 -2.56
N GLY A 110 -0.59 8.43 -1.60
CA GLY A 110 -1.71 7.53 -1.33
C GLY A 110 -1.92 7.20 0.12
N VAL A 111 -3.14 6.75 0.40
CA VAL A 111 -3.57 6.22 1.68
C VAL A 111 -4.14 4.83 1.49
N ILE A 112 -3.71 3.90 2.34
CA ILE A 112 -4.14 2.50 2.31
C ILE A 112 -5.51 2.39 2.95
N LYS A 113 -6.49 1.87 2.21
CA LYS A 113 -7.85 1.62 2.71
C LYS A 113 -7.96 0.23 3.32
N SER A 114 -7.44 -0.77 2.63
CA SER A 114 -7.48 -2.17 3.09
C SER A 114 -6.22 -2.90 2.68
N VAL A 115 -5.81 -3.87 3.50
CA VAL A 115 -4.61 -4.69 3.29
C VAL A 115 -5.03 -6.15 3.36
N ASN A 116 -4.68 -6.91 2.33
CA ASN A 116 -4.73 -8.36 2.38
C ASN A 116 -3.41 -8.88 2.99
N LYS A 117 -3.48 -9.29 4.24
CA LYS A 117 -2.33 -9.76 5.02
C LYS A 117 -2.07 -11.24 4.71
N LYS A 118 -0.88 -11.58 4.22
CA LYS A 118 -0.42 -12.96 4.10
C LYS A 118 -0.26 -13.58 5.48
N ALA A 119 -0.83 -14.76 5.68
CA ALA A 119 -0.65 -15.53 6.90
C ALA A 119 0.72 -16.21 6.91
N GLU A 120 1.80 -15.46 7.09
CA GLU A 120 3.12 -16.07 7.35
C GLU A 120 3.29 -16.38 8.83
N ALA A 121 3.44 -17.67 9.13
CA ALA A 121 3.76 -18.19 10.45
C ALA A 121 5.15 -17.68 10.86
N ALA A 122 5.21 -16.80 11.85
CA ALA A 122 6.46 -16.34 12.43
C ALA A 122 7.33 -17.53 12.87
N LYS A 123 8.51 -17.71 12.26
CA LYS A 123 9.53 -18.62 12.80
C LYS A 123 10.05 -18.02 14.11
N ALA A 124 9.50 -18.50 15.22
CA ALA A 124 9.88 -18.06 16.56
C ALA A 124 11.36 -18.38 16.84
N THR A 125 12.09 -17.40 17.35
CA THR A 125 13.46 -17.61 17.85
C THR A 125 13.43 -18.49 19.12
N LYS A 126 14.52 -19.19 19.42
CA LYS A 126 14.62 -20.06 20.62
C LYS A 126 14.35 -19.30 21.93
N SER A 127 14.66 -18.00 21.99
CA SER A 127 14.34 -17.12 23.11
C SER A 127 12.84 -16.85 23.24
N ALA A 128 12.14 -16.61 22.12
CA ALA A 128 10.68 -16.45 22.11
C ALA A 128 9.94 -17.72 22.57
N GLN A 129 10.46 -18.90 22.20
CA GLN A 129 9.93 -20.19 22.67
C GLN A 129 10.10 -20.38 24.19
N LYS A 130 11.23 -19.94 24.76
CA LYS A 130 11.47 -20.01 26.21
C LYS A 130 10.52 -19.12 27.01
N VAL A 131 10.18 -17.93 26.51
CA VAL A 131 9.24 -17.01 27.19
C VAL A 131 7.80 -17.52 27.11
N ALA A 132 7.41 -18.16 26.00
CA ALA A 132 6.09 -18.79 25.85
C ALA A 132 5.89 -19.99 26.80
N LYS A 133 6.94 -20.77 27.09
CA LYS A 133 6.90 -21.91 28.03
C LYS A 133 6.92 -21.53 29.52
N LYS A 134 7.19 -20.26 29.85
CA LYS A 134 7.31 -19.77 31.23
C LYS A 134 6.06 -19.05 31.74
N LYS A 135 4.99 -19.07 30.94
CA LYS A 135 3.67 -18.52 31.28
C LYS A 135 2.67 -19.66 31.44
#